data_AF-A0A5N8H926-F1
#
_entry.id   AF-A0A5N8H926-F1
#
_cell.length_a   1.000
_cell.length_b   1.000
_cell.length_c   1.000
_cell.angle_alpha   90.00
_cell.angle_beta   90.00
_cell.angle_gamma   90.00
#
_symmetry.space_group_name_H-M   'P 1'
#
loop_
_entity.id
_entity.type
_entity.pdbx_description
1 polymer ?
#
loop_
_entity_poly.entity_id
_entity_poly.type
_entity_poly.pdbx_seq_one_letter_code
_entity_poly.pdbx_strand_id
1 'polypeptide(L)' 'MAEFETTFADLGLKAPILEALNDLGYEKPSPIQAECIPHLLNGRDVLGMAQTGSGKTAAFSLPL' A
#
# COMPACT_ATOMS: atom_id res chain seq x y z
N MET A 1 2.05 19.70 -6.90
CA MET A 1 1.64 18.35 -6.47
C MET A 1 2.85 17.77 -5.77
N ALA A 2 2.74 17.37 -4.51
CA ALA A 2 3.90 16.87 -3.79
C ALA A 2 4.23 15.46 -4.32
N GLU A 3 5.30 15.35 -5.10
CA GLU A 3 5.95 14.08 -5.41
C GLU A 3 6.67 13.60 -4.14
N PHE A 4 5.98 12.81 -3.33
CA PHE A 4 6.63 12.00 -2.31
C PHE A 4 6.89 10.61 -2.92
N GLU A 5 8.15 10.23 -3.05
CA GLU A 5 8.54 8.86 -3.40
C GLU A 5 8.40 7.95 -2.16
N THR A 6 7.16 7.71 -1.73
CA THR A 6 6.89 6.72 -0.69
C THR A 6 7.15 5.32 -1.26
N THR A 7 8.00 4.53 -0.60
CA THR A 7 8.25 3.12 -0.95
C THR A 7 7.33 2.19 -0.16
N PHE A 8 7.21 0.93 -0.56
CA PHE A 8 6.48 -0.07 0.24
C PHE A 8 7.09 -0.29 1.63
N ALA A 9 8.41 -0.13 1.77
CA ALA A 9 9.09 -0.26 3.05
C ALA A 9 8.69 0.86 4.03
N ASP A 10 8.38 2.05 3.52
CA ASP A 10 7.93 3.19 4.33
C ASP A 10 6.52 3.00 4.90
N LEU A 11 5.74 2.04 4.36
CA LEU A 11 4.35 1.81 4.75
C LEU A 11 4.19 0.93 5.99
N GLY A 12 5.28 0.33 6.50
CA GLY A 12 5.24 -0.51 7.70
C GLY A 12 4.77 -1.95 7.48
N LEU A 13 4.83 -2.45 6.24
CA LEU A 13 4.52 -3.85 5.91
C LEU A 13 5.58 -4.80 6.48
N LYS A 14 5.17 -6.04 6.79
CA LYS A 14 6.08 -7.09 7.30
C LYS A 14 7.07 -7.51 6.22
N ALA A 15 8.29 -7.91 6.63
CA ALA A 15 9.35 -8.32 5.71
C ALA A 15 8.94 -9.37 4.64
N PRO A 16 8.17 -10.44 4.96
CA PRO A 16 7.75 -11.41 3.94
C PRO A 16 6.87 -10.80 2.83
N ILE A 17 6.11 -9.75 3.14
CA ILE A 17 5.29 -9.04 2.16
C ILE A 17 6.18 -8.18 1.27
N LEU A 18 7.17 -7.49 1.84
CA LEU A 18 8.12 -6.69 1.08
C LEU A 18 8.96 -7.54 0.12
N GLU A 19 9.39 -8.73 0.55
CA GLU A 19 10.07 -9.71 -0.29
C GLU A 19 9.19 -10.15 -1.46
N ALA A 20 7.94 -10.55 -1.18
CA ALA A 20 7.00 -10.94 -2.21
C ALA A 20 6.69 -9.81 -3.22
N LEU A 21 6.60 -8.56 -2.75
CA LEU A 21 6.40 -7.40 -3.62
C LEU A 21 7.60 -7.19 -4.55
N ASN A 22 8.83 -7.33 -4.03
CA ASN A 22 10.05 -7.25 -4.84
C ASN A 22 10.12 -8.40 -5.87
N ASP A 23 9.83 -9.64 -5.47
CA ASP A 23 9.87 -10.80 -6.37
C ASP A 23 8.85 -10.67 -7.51
N LEU A 24 7.72 -10.04 -7.25
CA LEU A 24 6.69 -9.74 -8.26
C LEU A 24 6.98 -8.48 -9.09
N GLY A 25 8.05 -7.74 -8.77
CA GLY A 25 8.44 -6.53 -9.48
C GLY A 25 7.59 -5.30 -9.16
N TYR A 26 6.97 -5.23 -7.99
CA TYR A 26 6.26 -4.03 -7.54
C TYR A 26 7.25 -2.99 -7.01
N GLU A 27 7.43 -1.91 -7.77
CA GLU A 27 8.43 -0.89 -7.44
C GLU A 27 7.93 0.17 -6.45
N LYS A 28 6.70 0.67 -6.65
CA LYS A 28 6.14 1.78 -5.85
C LYS A 28 4.66 1.52 -5.53
N PRO A 29 4.21 1.89 -4.32
CA PRO A 29 2.79 1.86 -3.99
C PRO A 29 2.01 2.85 -4.84
N SER A 30 0.78 2.51 -5.18
CA SER A 30 -0.15 3.48 -5.76
C SER A 30 -0.60 4.51 -4.71
N PRO A 31 -1.13 5.68 -5.10
CA PRO A 31 -1.58 6.69 -4.13
C PRO A 31 -2.58 6.14 -3.09
N ILE A 32 -3.55 5.33 -3.52
CA ILE A 32 -4.52 4.73 -2.60
C ILE A 32 -3.88 3.71 -1.64
N GLN A 33 -2.82 3.02 -2.07
CA GLN A 33 -2.07 2.11 -1.19
C GLN A 33 -1.27 2.89 -0.15
N ALA A 34 -0.55 3.92 -0.59
CA ALA A 34 0.24 4.78 0.30
C ALA A 34 -0.62 5.49 1.35
N GLU A 35 -1.83 5.90 0.99
CA GLU A 35 -2.78 6.52 1.92
C GLU A 35 -3.45 5.50 2.84
N CYS A 36 -3.91 4.35 2.34
CA CYS A 36 -4.72 3.41 3.15
C CYS A 36 -3.89 2.50 4.04
N ILE A 37 -2.76 1.96 3.56
CA ILE A 37 -2.01 0.89 4.26
C ILE A 37 -1.59 1.31 5.68
N PRO A 38 -1.01 2.50 5.93
CA PRO A 38 -0.63 2.91 7.27
C PRO A 38 -1.83 3.02 8.23
N HIS A 39 -2.99 3.44 7.73
CA HIS A 39 -4.20 3.53 8.55
C HIS A 39 -4.76 2.15 8.91
N LEU A 40 -4.77 1.23 7.95
CA LEU A 40 -5.22 -0.15 8.15
C LEU A 40 -4.31 -0.91 9.13
N LEU A 41 -2.98 -0.77 9.01
CA LEU A 41 -2.03 -1.36 9.96
C LEU A 41 -2.20 -0.83 11.38
N ASN A 42 -2.70 0.41 11.53
CA ASN A 42 -3.04 1.00 12.82
C ASN A 42 -4.43 0.57 13.35
N GLY A 43 -5.09 -0.39 12.70
CA GLY A 43 -6.40 -0.89 13.11
C GLY A 43 -7.54 0.12 12.95
N ARG A 44 -7.40 1.11 12.06
CA ARG A 44 -8.46 2.09 11.79
C ARG A 44 -9.37 1.61 10.67
N ASP A 45 -10.65 1.95 10.79
CA ASP A 45 -11.59 1.83 9.67
C ASP A 45 -11.25 2.85 8.58
N VAL A 46 -11.21 2.40 7.33
CA VAL A 46 -10.82 3.22 6.17
C VAL A 46 -11.84 3.07 5.05
N LEU A 47 -12.31 4.20 4.52
CA LEU A 47 -13.08 4.27 3.28
C LEU A 47 -12.19 4.78 2.15
N GLY A 48 -11.77 3.88 1.27
CA GLY A 48 -10.92 4.21 0.12
C GLY A 48 -11.72 4.37 -1.17
N MET A 49 -11.65 5.54 -1.82
CA MET A 49 -12.26 5.79 -3.13
C MET A 49 -11.19 5.99 -4.20
N ALA A 50 -11.19 5.12 -5.21
CA ALA A 50 -10.33 5.25 -6.39
C ALA A 50 -10.97 4.50 -7.57
N GLN A 51 -10.51 4.74 -8.80
CA GLN A 51 -11.00 4.03 -9.99
C GLN A 51 -10.59 2.54 -10.00
N THR A 52 -11.21 1.74 -10.88
CA THR A 52 -10.79 0.34 -11.11
C THR A 52 -9.37 0.31 -11.64
N GLY A 53 -8.57 -0.66 -11.20
CA GLY A 53 -7.16 -0.76 -11.57
C GLY A 53 -6.20 0.09 -10.73
N SER A 54 -6.68 0.93 -9.79
CA SER A 54 -5.82 1.76 -8.92
C SER A 54 -5.09 1.00 -7.80
N GLY A 55 -5.21 -0.32 -7.71
CA GLY A 55 -4.57 -1.11 -6.65
C GLY A 55 -5.31 -1.14 -5.31
N LYS A 56 -6.60 -0.78 -5.27
CA LYS A 56 -7.44 -0.82 -4.05
C LYS A 56 -7.41 -2.19 -3.37
N THR A 57 -7.57 -3.28 -4.11
CA THR A 57 -7.57 -4.64 -3.52
C THR A 57 -6.30 -4.91 -2.72
N ALA A 58 -5.14 -4.60 -3.29
CA ALA A 58 -3.85 -4.73 -2.60
C ALA A 58 -3.73 -3.79 -1.39
N ALA A 59 -4.27 -2.57 -1.47
CA ALA A 59 -4.29 -1.63 -0.34
C ALA A 59 -4.97 -2.22 0.91
N PHE A 60 -6.01 -3.04 0.74
CA PHE A 60 -6.73 -3.69 1.84
C PHE A 60 -6.24 -5.10 2.17
N SER A 61 -5.57 -5.81 1.25
CA SER A 61 -5.11 -7.18 1.48
C SER A 61 -3.70 -7.28 2.06
N LEU A 62 -2.79 -6.36 1.70
CA LEU A 62 -1.40 -6.37 2.18
C LEU A 62 -1.29 -6.15 3.71
N PRO A 63 -2.14 -5.33 4.36
CA PRO A 63 -2.06 -5.12 5.81
C PRO A 63 -2.56 -6.30 6.69
N LEU A 64 -3.16 -7.35 6.10
CA LEU A 64 -3.77 -8.46 6.82
C LEU A 64 -2.76 -9.52 7.31
#